data_AF-A0A6J5UQS8-F1
#
_entry.id   AF-A0A6J5UQS8-F1
#
_cell.length_a   1.000
_cell.length_b   1.000
_cell.length_c   1.000
_cell.angle_alpha   90.00
_cell.angle_beta   90.00
_cell.angle_gamma   90.00
#
_symmetry.space_group_name_H-M   'P 1'
#
loop_
_entity.id
_entity.type
_entity.pdbx_description
1 polymer ?
#
loop_
_entity_poly.entity_id
_entity_poly.type
_entity_poly.pdbx_seq_one_letter_code
_entity_poly.pdbx_strand_id
1 'polypeptide(L)'
;MQVYFPIQTLTSIAVDLSDKVSSLSVDMSCQMVFGMKYMDEEFDARGFKSVVKEGTQLLSAPKLDDHIPFIAPLDLQGFTKRMKSVNKAFDTFFEKIIEDHLQSNDEEITKDFVDVMVGFMGSEESQYRIELPRPPLPPQYQSHNIGEYT
;
A
#
# COMPACT_ATOMS: atom_id res chain seq x y z
N MET A 1 19.84 70.44 -7.73
CA MET A 1 19.65 69.38 -6.71
C MET A 1 18.42 68.56 -7.09
N GLN A 2 18.34 67.30 -6.65
CA GLN A 2 17.36 66.25 -7.07
C GLN A 2 17.65 65.67 -8.47
N VAL A 3 17.43 64.38 -8.82
CA VAL A 3 16.93 63.15 -8.14
C VAL A 3 17.57 61.91 -8.81
N TYR A 4 17.57 60.64 -8.36
CA TYR A 4 17.07 59.93 -7.15
C TYR A 4 18.06 58.79 -6.75
N PHE A 5 17.61 57.54 -6.53
CA PHE A 5 18.37 56.38 -6.01
C PHE A 5 18.15 55.07 -6.83
N PRO A 6 19.07 54.08 -6.72
CA PRO A 6 19.12 52.91 -7.60
C PRO A 6 18.25 51.73 -7.16
N ILE A 7 17.87 50.87 -8.11
CA ILE A 7 17.10 49.65 -7.87
C ILE A 7 18.06 48.45 -7.81
N GLN A 8 18.11 47.76 -6.67
CA GLN A 8 18.87 46.52 -6.51
C GLN A 8 18.16 45.37 -7.24
N THR A 9 18.84 44.65 -8.14
CA THR A 9 18.28 43.45 -8.78
C THR A 9 18.22 42.28 -7.79
N LEU A 10 17.01 41.91 -7.38
CA LEU A 10 16.75 40.70 -6.62
C LEU A 10 16.93 39.47 -7.53
N THR A 11 18.05 38.76 -7.38
CA THR A 11 18.23 37.45 -8.00
C THR A 11 17.35 36.43 -7.30
N SER A 12 16.25 36.01 -7.93
CA SER A 12 15.41 34.94 -7.42
C SER A 12 16.15 33.60 -7.48
N ILE A 13 16.20 32.90 -6.35
CA ILE A 13 16.74 31.54 -6.27
C ILE A 13 15.54 30.59 -6.40
N ALA A 14 15.59 29.69 -7.38
CA ALA A 14 14.62 28.60 -7.48
C ALA A 14 14.86 27.58 -6.37
N VAL A 15 13.80 27.22 -5.63
CA VAL A 15 13.83 26.20 -4.58
C VAL A 15 12.92 25.05 -5.00
N ASP A 16 13.47 23.85 -5.06
CA ASP A 16 12.67 22.64 -5.28
C ASP A 16 12.05 22.18 -3.95
N LEU A 17 10.72 22.03 -3.94
CA LEU A 17 9.94 21.57 -2.80
C LEU A 17 9.30 20.19 -3.05
N SER A 18 9.56 19.56 -4.20
CA SER A 18 8.87 18.36 -4.67
C SER A 18 8.95 17.19 -3.67
N ASP A 19 10.13 16.94 -3.09
CA ASP A 19 10.29 15.90 -2.06
C ASP A 19 9.56 16.24 -0.75
N LYS A 20 9.42 17.53 -0.39
CA LYS A 20 8.71 17.95 0.83
C LYS A 20 7.20 17.88 0.67
N VAL A 21 6.68 18.33 -0.48
CA VAL A 21 5.25 18.26 -0.81
C VAL A 21 4.81 16.80 -0.99
N SER A 22 5.63 15.98 -1.67
CA SER A 22 5.30 14.56 -1.85
C SER A 22 5.34 13.78 -0.54
N SER A 23 6.34 14.00 0.34
CA SER A 23 6.33 13.40 1.69
C SER A 23 5.08 13.81 2.46
N LEU A 24 4.78 15.11 2.57
CA LEU A 24 3.59 15.58 3.29
C LEU A 24 2.29 14.96 2.75
N SER A 25 2.17 14.84 1.43
CA SER A 25 1.00 14.21 0.80
C SER A 25 0.88 12.72 1.14
N VAL A 26 2.00 12.00 1.28
CA VAL A 26 2.00 10.60 1.70
C VAL A 26 1.69 10.50 3.20
N ASP A 27 2.33 11.29 4.05
CA ASP A 27 2.08 11.34 5.50
C ASP A 27 0.60 11.55 5.82
N MET A 28 -0.04 12.54 5.16
CA MET A 28 -1.48 12.80 5.31
C MET A 28 -2.34 11.64 4.80
N SER A 29 -1.95 11.00 3.70
CA SER A 29 -2.68 9.85 3.16
C SER A 29 -2.60 8.64 4.11
N CYS A 30 -1.40 8.32 4.62
CA CYS A 30 -1.21 7.26 5.60
C CYS A 30 -2.04 7.51 6.86
N GLN A 31 -2.04 8.75 7.38
CA GLN A 31 -2.79 9.09 8.59
C GLN A 31 -4.30 9.02 8.39
N MET A 32 -4.82 9.43 7.23
CA MET A 32 -6.27 9.36 6.95
C MET A 32 -6.76 7.94 6.65
N VAL A 33 -5.91 7.08 6.09
CA VAL A 33 -6.31 5.75 5.61
C VAL A 33 -6.00 4.64 6.62
N PHE A 34 -4.89 4.75 7.36
CA PHE A 34 -4.34 3.69 8.23
C PHE A 34 -4.05 4.16 9.67
N GLY A 35 -4.47 5.38 10.05
CA GLY A 35 -4.32 5.94 11.40
C GLY A 35 -2.88 6.31 11.80
N MET A 36 -1.90 5.74 11.10
CA MET A 36 -0.48 5.84 11.36
C MET A 36 0.22 6.88 10.47
N LYS A 37 1.36 7.40 10.94
CA LYS A 37 2.23 8.24 10.12
C LYS A 37 2.95 7.40 9.06
N TYR A 38 3.52 8.07 8.07
CA TYR A 38 4.38 7.45 7.06
C TYR A 38 5.58 6.75 7.70
N MET A 39 5.76 5.45 7.37
CA MET A 39 6.86 4.62 7.83
C MET A 39 7.59 4.00 6.64
N ASP A 40 8.61 4.68 6.12
CA ASP A 40 9.42 4.12 5.03
C ASP A 40 10.09 2.81 5.46
N GLU A 41 10.69 2.77 6.66
CA GLU A 41 11.50 1.65 7.16
C GLU A 41 10.69 0.45 7.66
N GLU A 42 9.40 0.60 8.01
CA GLU A 42 8.58 -0.47 8.60
C GLU A 42 7.76 -1.27 7.56
N PHE A 43 7.63 -0.74 6.34
CA PHE A 43 6.82 -1.31 5.26
C PHE A 43 7.48 -2.54 4.60
N ASP A 44 8.70 -2.38 4.10
CA ASP A 44 9.49 -3.40 3.41
C ASP A 44 10.98 -3.02 3.49
N ALA A 45 11.89 -3.98 3.34
CA ALA A 45 13.34 -3.73 3.36
C ALA A 45 13.83 -2.77 2.25
N ARG A 46 12.98 -2.48 1.25
CA ARG A 46 13.22 -1.51 0.18
C ARG A 46 12.69 -0.10 0.47
N GLY A 47 11.80 0.05 1.46
CA GLY A 47 11.11 1.29 1.78
C GLY A 47 9.77 1.48 1.06
N PHE A 48 8.75 2.01 1.74
CA PHE A 48 7.45 2.38 1.17
C PHE A 48 7.58 3.23 -0.11
N LYS A 49 8.39 4.30 -0.11
CA LYS A 49 8.58 5.18 -1.28
C LYS A 49 9.14 4.42 -2.48
N SER A 50 10.00 3.43 -2.23
CA SER A 50 10.60 2.58 -3.26
C SER A 50 9.57 1.63 -3.88
N VAL A 51 8.77 0.95 -3.03
CA VAL A 51 7.75 -0.01 -3.50
C VAL A 51 6.60 0.68 -4.21
N VAL A 52 6.09 1.82 -3.69
CA VAL A 52 5.09 2.63 -4.40
C VAL A 52 5.61 3.09 -5.76
N LYS A 53 6.85 3.62 -5.81
CA LYS A 53 7.47 4.05 -7.07
C LYS A 53 7.62 2.90 -8.06
N GLU A 54 8.02 1.70 -7.62
CA GLU A 54 8.08 0.53 -8.48
C GLU A 54 6.69 0.11 -8.98
N GLY A 55 5.68 0.08 -8.11
CA GLY A 55 4.29 -0.19 -8.49
C GLY A 55 3.77 0.81 -9.53
N THR A 56 3.97 2.10 -9.31
CA THR A 56 3.61 3.16 -10.27
C THR A 56 4.33 2.98 -11.61
N GLN A 57 5.62 2.62 -11.61
CA GLN A 57 6.36 2.32 -12.84
C GLN A 57 5.79 1.10 -13.58
N LEU A 58 5.46 0.02 -12.88
CA LEU A 58 4.88 -1.18 -13.49
C LEU A 58 3.47 -0.96 -14.03
N LEU A 59 2.69 -0.05 -13.42
CA LEU A 59 1.33 0.31 -13.87
C LEU A 59 1.32 1.32 -15.02
N SER A 60 2.34 2.19 -15.12
CA SER A 60 2.42 3.23 -16.15
C SER A 60 3.28 2.85 -17.36
N ALA A 61 4.14 1.84 -17.24
CA ALA A 61 5.00 1.40 -18.34
C ALA A 61 4.23 0.57 -19.38
N PRO A 62 4.51 0.76 -20.68
CA PRO A 62 3.85 0.00 -21.74
C PRO A 62 4.22 -1.48 -21.67
N LYS A 63 3.20 -2.32 -21.61
CA LYS A 63 3.30 -3.78 -21.71
C LYS A 63 3.74 -4.17 -23.12
N LEU A 64 4.97 -4.64 -23.27
CA LEU A 64 5.50 -5.06 -24.57
C LEU A 64 4.81 -6.32 -25.11
N ASP A 65 4.20 -7.13 -24.23
CA ASP A 65 3.32 -8.25 -24.54
C ASP A 65 2.03 -7.83 -25.27
N ASP A 66 1.47 -6.66 -24.95
CA ASP A 66 0.31 -6.08 -25.64
C ASP A 66 0.67 -5.53 -27.04
N HIS A 67 1.96 -5.30 -27.32
CA HIS A 67 2.44 -4.68 -28.57
C HIS A 67 3.23 -5.64 -29.48
N ILE A 68 3.85 -6.69 -28.94
CA ILE A 68 4.66 -7.67 -29.69
C ILE A 68 4.30 -9.08 -29.16
N PRO A 69 3.27 -9.75 -29.72
CA PRO A 69 2.73 -10.99 -29.17
C PRO A 69 3.73 -12.16 -29.15
N PHE A 70 4.81 -12.10 -29.94
CA PHE A 70 5.84 -13.15 -30.00
C PHE A 70 6.77 -13.19 -28.76
N ILE A 71 6.83 -12.13 -27.95
CA ILE A 71 7.66 -12.07 -26.72
C ILE A 71 6.86 -12.20 -25.42
N ALA A 72 5.53 -12.28 -25.49
CA ALA A 72 4.66 -12.42 -24.33
C ALA A 72 5.02 -13.60 -23.39
N PRO A 73 5.46 -14.80 -23.85
CA PRO A 73 5.82 -15.89 -22.96
C PRO A 73 7.10 -15.68 -22.13
N LEU A 74 7.91 -14.67 -22.46
CA LEU A 74 9.28 -14.54 -21.96
C LEU A 74 9.43 -13.63 -20.72
N ASP A 75 8.40 -12.85 -20.35
CA ASP A 75 8.44 -11.83 -19.27
C ASP A 75 9.76 -11.03 -19.29
N LEU A 76 10.20 -10.57 -20.48
CA LEU A 76 11.55 -10.02 -20.70
C LEU A 76 11.89 -8.80 -19.82
N GLN A 77 10.87 -8.08 -19.37
CA GLN A 77 10.99 -6.93 -18.47
C GLN A 77 10.82 -7.29 -16.98
N GLY A 78 10.57 -8.56 -16.67
CA GLY A 78 10.33 -9.09 -15.32
C GLY A 78 9.07 -8.55 -14.65
N PHE A 79 8.10 -8.04 -15.41
CA PHE A 79 6.89 -7.37 -14.88
C PHE A 79 6.12 -8.30 -13.95
N THR A 80 5.95 -9.57 -14.34
CA THR A 80 5.19 -10.53 -13.53
C THR A 80 5.88 -10.79 -12.19
N LYS A 81 7.21 -10.94 -12.20
CA LYS A 81 8.00 -11.16 -10.97
C LYS A 81 8.04 -9.92 -10.08
N ARG A 82 8.25 -8.74 -10.67
CA ARG A 82 8.32 -7.46 -9.95
C ARG A 82 6.96 -7.07 -9.36
N MET A 83 5.87 -7.23 -10.11
CA MET A 83 4.52 -6.98 -9.59
C MET A 83 4.17 -7.93 -8.45
N LYS A 84 4.53 -9.21 -8.52
CA LYS A 84 4.39 -10.14 -7.38
C LYS A 84 5.19 -9.69 -6.15
N SER A 85 6.38 -9.11 -6.35
CA SER A 85 7.20 -8.55 -5.26
C SER A 85 6.64 -7.25 -4.68
N VAL A 86 5.93 -6.45 -5.47
CA VAL A 86 5.21 -5.25 -5.02
C VAL A 86 3.96 -5.68 -4.24
N ASN A 87 3.12 -6.54 -4.81
CA ASN A 87 1.92 -7.05 -4.15
C ASN A 87 2.24 -7.68 -2.80
N LYS A 88 3.22 -8.60 -2.73
CA LYS A 88 3.60 -9.25 -1.46
C LYS A 88 3.98 -8.25 -0.36
N ALA A 89 4.61 -7.13 -0.70
CA ALA A 89 4.96 -6.09 0.28
C ALA A 89 3.69 -5.37 0.78
N PHE A 90 2.78 -5.01 -0.12
CA PHE A 90 1.47 -4.45 0.26
C PHE A 90 0.61 -5.45 1.06
N ASP A 91 0.52 -6.71 0.64
CA ASP A 91 -0.21 -7.77 1.35
C ASP A 91 0.30 -7.88 2.80
N THR A 92 1.63 -7.94 2.98
CA THR A 92 2.26 -8.03 4.31
C THR A 92 2.03 -6.78 5.17
N PHE A 93 1.92 -5.60 4.54
CA PHE A 93 1.67 -4.33 5.22
C PHE A 93 0.21 -4.18 5.65
N PHE A 94 -0.74 -4.48 4.74
CA PHE A 94 -2.17 -4.40 5.04
C PHE A 94 -2.62 -5.46 6.04
N GLU A 95 -2.06 -6.67 6.02
CA GLU A 95 -2.33 -7.71 7.02
C GLU A 95 -2.01 -7.19 8.44
N LYS A 96 -0.84 -6.55 8.63
CA LYS A 96 -0.47 -5.95 9.91
C LYS A 96 -1.43 -4.84 10.33
N ILE A 97 -1.72 -3.90 9.44
CA ILE A 97 -2.64 -2.78 9.72
C ILE A 97 -4.02 -3.30 10.12
N ILE A 98 -4.57 -4.27 9.38
CA ILE A 98 -5.89 -4.82 9.66
C ILE A 98 -5.89 -5.55 11.02
N GLU A 99 -4.85 -6.33 11.34
CA GLU A 99 -4.71 -6.99 12.64
C GLU A 99 -4.60 -5.97 13.79
N ASP A 100 -3.80 -4.90 13.63
CA ASP A 100 -3.66 -3.84 14.64
C ASP A 100 -5.01 -3.16 14.94
N HIS A 101 -5.81 -2.85 13.90
CA HIS A 101 -7.14 -2.24 14.04
C HIS A 101 -8.20 -3.22 14.57
N LEU A 102 -8.07 -4.52 14.28
CA LEU A 102 -8.94 -5.57 14.86
C LEU A 102 -8.68 -5.77 16.37
N GLN A 103 -7.44 -5.55 16.82
CA GLN A 103 -7.09 -5.66 18.24
C GLN A 103 -7.46 -4.40 19.04
N SER A 104 -7.46 -3.21 18.44
CA SER A 104 -7.86 -1.95 19.09
C SER A 104 -9.38 -1.84 19.33
N ASN A 105 -9.85 -2.38 20.46
CA ASN A 105 -11.26 -2.29 20.89
C ASN A 105 -11.62 -0.99 21.63
N ASP A 106 -10.77 0.05 21.58
CA ASP A 106 -11.04 1.32 22.27
C ASP A 106 -11.98 2.22 21.45
N GLU A 107 -13.24 2.32 21.90
CA GLU A 107 -14.27 3.20 21.31
C GLU A 107 -13.91 4.71 21.35
N GLU A 108 -12.86 5.09 22.09
CA GLU A 108 -12.36 6.47 22.23
C GLU A 108 -11.32 6.86 21.16
N ILE A 109 -10.82 5.92 20.36
CA ILE A 109 -9.84 6.20 19.29
C ILE A 109 -10.51 6.90 18.09
N THR A 110 -9.78 7.82 17.46
CA THR A 110 -10.23 8.47 16.22
C THR A 110 -10.26 7.46 15.09
N LYS A 111 -11.47 7.07 14.66
CA LYS A 111 -11.64 6.09 13.60
C LYS A 111 -11.12 6.58 12.25
N ASP A 112 -10.41 5.70 11.54
CA ASP A 112 -9.90 5.94 10.20
C ASP A 112 -10.71 5.22 9.10
N PHE A 113 -10.14 5.10 7.90
CA PHE A 113 -10.78 4.39 6.79
C PHE A 113 -10.80 2.86 6.96
N VAL A 114 -9.75 2.25 7.52
CA VAL A 114 -9.67 0.82 7.81
C VAL A 114 -10.68 0.43 8.90
N ASP A 115 -10.81 1.23 9.97
CA ASP A 115 -11.84 1.03 11.00
C ASP A 115 -13.25 0.98 10.41
N VAL A 116 -13.53 1.89 9.48
CA VAL A 116 -14.82 1.95 8.77
C VAL A 116 -15.00 0.70 7.90
N MET A 117 -13.98 0.27 7.14
CA MET A 117 -14.03 -0.95 6.34
C MET A 117 -14.27 -2.22 7.19
N VAL A 118 -13.52 -2.37 8.28
CA VAL A 118 -13.62 -3.51 9.21
C VAL A 118 -15.00 -3.52 9.89
N GLY A 119 -15.50 -2.37 10.32
CA GLY A 119 -16.85 -2.21 10.86
C GLY A 119 -17.96 -2.62 9.88
N PHE A 120 -17.80 -2.34 8.59
CA PHE A 120 -18.72 -2.83 7.56
C PHE A 120 -18.61 -4.34 7.33
N MET A 121 -17.41 -4.92 7.37
CA MET A 121 -17.20 -6.37 7.21
C MET A 121 -17.79 -7.19 8.37
N GLY A 122 -17.81 -6.63 9.58
CA GLY A 122 -18.44 -7.26 10.76
C GLY A 122 -19.98 -7.22 10.76
N SER A 123 -20.60 -6.44 9.88
CA SER A 123 -22.07 -6.31 9.80
C SER A 123 -22.68 -7.35 8.86
N GLU A 124 -23.67 -8.10 9.36
CA GLU A 124 -24.40 -9.12 8.59
C GLU A 124 -25.26 -8.56 7.43
N GLU A 125 -25.41 -7.24 7.32
CA GLU A 125 -26.16 -6.59 6.22
C GLU A 125 -25.32 -6.36 4.94
N SER A 126 -24.01 -6.62 4.96
CA SER A 126 -23.16 -6.46 3.76
C SER A 126 -23.34 -7.61 2.77
N GLN A 127 -23.79 -7.30 1.54
CA GLN A 127 -24.07 -8.29 0.48
C GLN A 127 -22.81 -8.95 -0.15
N TYR A 128 -21.62 -8.68 0.40
CA TYR A 128 -20.33 -9.10 -0.14
C TYR A 128 -19.51 -9.81 0.94
N ARG A 129 -19.76 -11.10 1.16
CA ARG A 129 -18.93 -11.94 2.02
C ARG A 129 -17.59 -12.23 1.33
N ILE A 130 -16.53 -11.55 1.76
CA ILE A 130 -15.17 -11.84 1.32
C ILE A 130 -14.67 -13.07 2.10
N GLU A 131 -14.67 -14.24 1.45
CA GLU A 131 -14.10 -15.45 2.03
C GLU A 131 -12.57 -15.40 1.97
N LEU A 132 -11.94 -15.06 3.10
CA LEU A 132 -10.49 -15.21 3.26
C LEU A 132 -10.11 -16.70 3.28
N PRO A 133 -9.08 -17.14 2.53
CA PRO A 133 -8.60 -18.52 2.58
C PRO A 133 -8.12 -18.87 3.99
N ARG A 134 -8.90 -19.66 4.74
CA ARG A 134 -8.51 -20.09 6.08
C ARG A 134 -7.18 -20.87 6.01
N PRO A 135 -6.18 -20.52 6.84
CA PRO A 135 -4.95 -21.30 6.91
C PRO A 135 -5.26 -22.75 7.30
N PRO A 136 -4.49 -23.74 6.81
CA PRO A 136 -4.73 -25.14 7.10
C PRO A 136 -4.70 -25.38 8.61
N LEU A 137 -5.72 -26.08 9.12
CA LEU A 137 -5.84 -26.34 10.55
C LEU A 137 -4.61 -27.08 11.07
N PRO A 138 -4.06 -26.68 12.24
CA PRO A 138 -2.97 -27.39 12.90
C PRO A 138 -3.27 -28.90 13.06
N PRO A 139 -2.26 -29.79 13.03
CA PRO A 139 -2.48 -31.24 13.01
C PRO A 139 -3.39 -31.78 14.14
N GLN A 140 -3.38 -31.14 15.31
CA GLN A 140 -4.24 -31.51 16.45
C GLN A 140 -5.75 -31.25 16.23
N TYR A 141 -6.11 -30.50 15.19
CA TYR A 141 -7.50 -30.24 14.78
C TYR A 141 -7.88 -30.91 13.45
N GLN A 142 -6.98 -31.68 12.85
CA GLN A 142 -7.31 -32.53 11.70
C GLN A 142 -7.95 -33.81 12.24
N SER A 143 -9.26 -33.96 12.04
CA SER A 143 -9.95 -35.17 12.44
C SER A 143 -9.39 -36.37 11.69
N HIS A 144 -8.81 -37.30 12.44
CA HIS A 144 -8.35 -38.57 11.90
C HIS A 144 -9.59 -39.37 11.52
N ASN A 145 -9.97 -39.34 10.24
CA ASN A 145 -11.02 -40.20 9.69
C ASN A 145 -10.50 -41.64 9.68
N ILE A 146 -10.58 -42.27 10.85
CA ILE A 146 -10.69 -43.73 11.00
C ILE A 146 -11.89 -44.17 10.16
N GLY A 147 -11.61 -44.71 8.97
CA GLY A 147 -12.66 -45.21 8.09
C GLY A 147 -13.21 -46.54 8.61
N GLU A 148 -14.54 -46.67 8.61
CA GLU A 148 -15.33 -47.89 8.87
C GLU A 148 -16.82 -47.48 8.73
N TYR A 149 -17.77 -48.20 8.09
CA TYR A 149 -17.80 -49.54 7.48
C TYR A 149 -18.65 -49.56 6.19
N THR A 150 -18.36 -50.53 5.30
CA THR A 150 -19.19 -51.11 4.21
C THR A 150 -19.82 -50.18 3.18
#